data_AF-A0AAW4TZZ6-F1
#
_entry.id   AF-A0AAW4TZZ6-F1
#
_cell.length_a   1.000
_cell.length_b   1.000
_cell.length_c   1.000
_cell.angle_alpha   90.00
_cell.angle_beta   90.00
_cell.angle_gamma   90.00
#
_symmetry.space_group_name_H-M   'P 1'
#
loop_
_entity.id
_entity.type
_entity.pdbx_description
1 polymer ?
#
loop_
_entity_poly.entity_id
_entity_poly.type
_entity_poly.pdbx_seq_one_letter_code
_entity_poly.pdbx_strand_id
1 'polypeptide(L)'
;MIRDLRVYLESMGGTNRIAYYRDEKGLEVDVILELVDGRWAAVGIKLSDLKVMEKNVDKLHAFKEKVCGNPLSQVREPEFMAFIVGRGDIAYRRDDGILVLPIATLGA
;
A
#
# COMPACT_ATOMS: atom_id res chain seq x y z
N MET A 1 5.77 -11.31 5.98
CA MET A 1 5.01 -10.12 5.55
C MET A 1 3.97 -10.43 4.47
N ILE A 2 4.34 -10.77 3.22
CA ILE A 2 3.33 -11.04 2.15
C ILE A 2 2.37 -12.17 2.55
N ARG A 3 2.91 -13.23 3.15
CA ARG A 3 2.11 -14.31 3.74
C ARG A 3 1.10 -13.78 4.77
N ASP A 4 1.53 -12.89 5.66
CA ASP A 4 0.68 -12.33 6.71
C ASP A 4 -0.45 -11.48 6.09
N LEU A 5 -0.11 -10.60 5.14
CA LEU A 5 -1.11 -9.83 4.39
C LEU A 5 -2.13 -10.71 3.68
N ARG A 6 -1.67 -11.84 3.12
CA ARG A 6 -2.56 -12.83 2.49
C ARG A 6 -3.50 -13.47 3.51
N VAL A 7 -2.99 -13.85 4.67
CA VAL A 7 -3.82 -14.43 5.76
C VAL A 7 -4.90 -13.44 6.21
N TYR A 8 -4.57 -12.16 6.39
CA TYR A 8 -5.58 -11.15 6.71
C TYR A 8 -6.63 -11.02 5.60
N LEU A 9 -6.21 -10.96 4.33
CA LEU A 9 -7.14 -10.87 3.20
C LEU A 9 -8.07 -12.08 3.10
N GLU A 10 -7.55 -13.29 3.28
CA GLU A 10 -8.33 -14.53 3.25
C GLU A 10 -9.35 -14.58 4.41
N SER A 11 -9.01 -14.01 5.57
CA SER A 11 -9.92 -13.93 6.72
C SER A 11 -11.11 -12.99 6.53
N MET A 12 -11.03 -12.04 5.60
CA MET A 12 -12.10 -11.07 5.34
C MET A 12 -13.22 -11.61 4.44
N GLY A 13 -13.11 -12.87 3.99
CA GLY A 13 -14.09 -13.51 3.10
C GLY A 13 -14.05 -12.99 1.66
N GLY A 14 -14.64 -13.76 0.74
CA GLY A 14 -14.60 -13.46 -0.70
C GLY A 14 -13.23 -13.73 -1.36
N THR A 15 -13.16 -13.54 -2.67
CA THR A 15 -11.94 -13.75 -3.46
C THR A 15 -11.13 -12.46 -3.54
N ASN A 16 -10.47 -12.10 -2.45
CA ASN A 16 -9.59 -10.93 -2.37
C ASN A 16 -8.26 -11.19 -3.07
N ARG A 17 -7.58 -10.12 -3.53
CA ARG A 17 -6.38 -10.22 -4.36
C ARG A 17 -5.21 -9.44 -3.75
N ILE A 18 -4.03 -10.02 -3.89
CA ILE A 18 -2.74 -9.33 -3.78
C ILE A 18 -2.17 -9.17 -5.19
N ALA A 19 -1.82 -7.94 -5.57
CA ALA A 19 -1.14 -7.63 -6.81
C ALA A 19 0.16 -6.84 -6.55
N TYR A 20 0.97 -6.73 -7.59
CA TYR A 20 2.24 -6.02 -7.61
C TYR A 20 2.25 -5.13 -8.84
N TYR A 21 2.90 -3.97 -8.76
CA TYR A 21 2.98 -3.07 -9.91
C TYR A 21 4.41 -2.60 -10.15
N ARG A 22 4.84 -2.70 -11.41
CA ARG A 22 6.03 -2.06 -11.95
C ARG A 22 5.81 -1.72 -13.41
N ASP A 23 6.24 -0.54 -13.85
CA ASP A 23 6.25 -0.19 -15.28
C ASP A 23 7.65 0.16 -15.80
N GLU A 24 7.73 0.34 -17.12
CA GLU A 24 8.96 0.71 -17.84
C GLU A 24 9.55 2.06 -17.40
N LYS A 25 8.75 2.93 -16.77
CA LYS A 25 9.20 4.23 -16.27
C LYS A 25 9.79 4.14 -14.86
N GLY A 26 9.84 2.94 -14.28
CA GLY A 26 10.39 2.69 -12.94
C GLY A 26 9.45 3.07 -11.80
N LEU A 27 8.17 3.32 -12.10
CA LEU A 27 7.12 3.43 -11.09
C LEU A 27 6.85 2.04 -10.52
N GLU A 28 6.85 1.93 -9.20
CA GLU A 28 6.74 0.66 -8.50
C GLU A 28 5.89 0.81 -7.25
N VAL A 29 5.01 -0.17 -7.04
CA VAL A 29 4.28 -0.37 -5.78
C VAL A 29 4.48 -1.82 -5.36
N ASP A 30 5.03 -1.98 -4.15
CA ASP A 30 5.46 -3.28 -3.64
C ASP A 30 4.28 -4.23 -3.42
N VAL A 31 3.11 -3.72 -2.97
CA VAL A 31 1.90 -4.52 -2.76
C VAL A 31 0.66 -3.67 -3.04
N ILE A 32 -0.30 -4.25 -3.75
CA ILE A 32 -1.66 -3.73 -3.89
C ILE A 32 -2.61 -4.75 -3.27
N LEU A 33 -3.40 -4.32 -2.31
CA LEU A 33 -4.46 -5.11 -1.68
C LEU A 33 -5.78 -4.73 -2.34
N GLU A 34 -6.55 -5.69 -2.81
CA GLU A 34 -7.84 -5.47 -3.47
C GLU A 34 -8.88 -6.42 -2.88
N LEU A 35 -9.98 -5.86 -2.40
CA LEU A 35 -11.12 -6.60 -1.90
C LEU A 35 -12.11 -6.86 -3.03
N VAL A 36 -12.91 -7.93 -2.88
CA VAL A 36 -13.93 -8.33 -3.87
C VAL A 36 -14.98 -7.25 -4.15
N ASP A 37 -15.17 -6.30 -3.22
CA ASP A 37 -16.09 -5.17 -3.35
C ASP A 37 -15.47 -3.92 -4.03
N GLY A 38 -14.25 -4.06 -4.55
CA GLY A 38 -13.52 -3.01 -5.27
C GLY A 38 -12.78 -2.02 -4.38
N ARG A 39 -12.84 -2.16 -3.04
CA ARG A 39 -11.95 -1.41 -2.15
C ARG A 39 -10.51 -1.88 -2.33
N TRP A 40 -9.57 -0.94 -2.29
CA TRP A 40 -8.15 -1.28 -2.47
C TRP A 40 -7.22 -0.35 -1.69
N ALA A 41 -5.97 -0.78 -1.55
CA ALA A 41 -4.90 -0.01 -0.92
C ALA A 41 -3.55 -0.27 -1.59
N ALA A 42 -2.71 0.76 -1.68
CA ALA A 42 -1.32 0.66 -2.12
C ALA A 42 -0.37 0.65 -0.91
N VAL A 43 0.56 -0.30 -0.92
CA VAL A 43 1.50 -0.50 0.18
C VAL A 43 2.93 -0.60 -0.34
N GLY A 44 3.80 0.30 0.11
CA GLY A 44 5.24 0.19 -0.05
C GLY A 44 5.87 -0.59 1.11
N ILE A 45 7.02 -1.22 0.86
CA ILE A 45 7.80 -1.96 1.87
C ILE A 45 9.16 -1.31 2.00
N LYS A 46 9.59 -1.02 3.24
CA LYS A 46 10.94 -0.51 3.50
C LYS A 46 11.56 -1.20 4.72
N LEU A 47 12.89 -1.23 4.78
CA LEU A 47 13.59 -1.87 5.91
C LEU A 47 13.47 -1.06 7.22
N SER A 48 13.23 0.26 7.12
CA SER A 48 13.05 1.15 8.27
C SER A 48 12.16 2.33 7.91
N ASP A 49 11.46 2.88 8.89
CA ASP A 49 10.81 4.19 8.85
C ASP A 49 11.72 5.32 8.33
N LEU A 50 13.01 5.32 8.67
CA LEU A 50 14.03 6.25 8.13
C LEU A 50 14.20 6.15 6.59
N LYS A 51 13.70 5.08 5.96
CA LYS A 51 13.71 4.91 4.49
C LYS A 51 12.40 5.33 3.84
N VAL A 52 11.41 5.80 4.61
CA VAL A 52 10.22 6.49 4.12
C VAL A 52 10.58 7.94 3.80
N MET A 53 11.27 8.11 2.67
CA MET A 53 11.69 9.41 2.14
C MET A 53 10.71 9.87 1.05
N GLU A 54 10.66 11.18 0.79
CA GLU A 54 9.75 11.78 -0.22
C GLU A 54 9.79 11.07 -1.56
N LYS A 55 10.97 10.71 -2.08
CA LYS A 55 11.09 9.98 -3.35
C LYS A 55 10.29 8.66 -3.45
N ASN A 56 10.04 8.01 -2.32
CA ASN A 56 9.27 6.76 -2.26
C ASN A 56 7.78 7.05 -2.04
N VAL A 57 7.48 8.10 -1.25
CA VAL A 57 6.14 8.65 -1.06
C VAL A 57 5.55 9.12 -2.38
N ASP A 58 6.33 9.85 -3.17
CA ASP A 58 5.98 10.34 -4.50
C ASP A 58 5.60 9.20 -5.45
N LYS A 59 6.19 8.01 -5.29
CA LYS A 59 5.80 6.83 -6.09
C LYS A 59 4.40 6.33 -5.75
N LEU A 60 4.00 6.35 -4.48
CA LEU A 60 2.63 5.97 -4.10
C LEU A 60 1.62 6.99 -4.61
N HIS A 61 1.92 8.29 -4.49
CA HIS A 61 1.07 9.35 -5.04
C HIS A 61 0.98 9.29 -6.57
N ALA A 62 2.10 9.11 -7.27
CA ALA A 62 2.12 8.95 -8.72
C ALA A 62 1.36 7.70 -9.19
N PHE A 63 1.41 6.61 -8.41
CA PHE A 63 0.60 5.42 -8.69
C PHE A 63 -0.89 5.68 -8.53
N LYS A 64 -1.29 6.33 -7.43
CA LYS A 64 -2.67 6.77 -7.22
C LYS A 64 -3.16 7.66 -8.37
N GLU A 65 -2.38 8.67 -8.75
CA GLU A 65 -2.71 9.56 -9.87
C GLU A 65 -2.82 8.79 -11.19
N LYS A 66 -1.93 7.84 -11.45
CA LYS A 66 -1.98 7.02 -12.66
C LYS A 66 -3.26 6.17 -12.75
N VAL A 67 -3.72 5.63 -11.62
CA VAL A 67 -4.86 4.71 -11.57
C VAL A 67 -6.19 5.46 -11.51
N CYS A 68 -6.27 6.52 -10.68
CA CYS A 68 -7.50 7.26 -10.39
C CYS A 68 -7.62 8.58 -11.15
N GLY A 69 -6.53 9.10 -11.73
CA GLY A 69 -6.49 10.43 -12.34
C GLY A 69 -7.22 10.56 -13.68
N ASN A 70 -7.64 9.44 -14.28
CA ASN A 70 -8.53 9.45 -15.43
C ASN A 70 -9.98 9.24 -14.99
N PRO A 71 -10.88 10.24 -15.06
CA PRO A 71 -12.28 10.09 -14.66
C PRO A 71 -13.03 8.96 -15.41
N LEU A 72 -12.56 8.56 -16.58
CA LEU A 72 -13.13 7.45 -17.36
C LEU A 72 -12.70 6.07 -16.86
N SER A 73 -11.65 5.97 -16.02
CA SER A 73 -11.19 4.67 -15.50
C SER A 73 -12.17 4.09 -14.47
N GLN A 74 -13.01 4.93 -13.86
CA GLN A 74 -13.98 4.57 -12.81
C GLN A 74 -13.34 3.81 -11.64
N VAL A 75 -12.02 3.93 -11.45
CA VAL A 75 -11.33 3.31 -10.33
C VAL A 75 -11.57 4.15 -9.09
N ARG A 76 -12.01 3.47 -8.02
CA ARG A 76 -12.25 4.09 -6.73
C ARG A 76 -10.93 4.64 -6.15
N GLU A 77 -11.00 5.67 -5.32
CA GLU A 77 -9.85 6.10 -4.53
C GLU A 77 -9.40 4.98 -3.57
N PRO A 78 -8.09 4.86 -3.27
CA PRO A 78 -7.63 3.86 -2.31
C PRO A 78 -8.18 4.19 -0.91
N GLU A 79 -8.59 3.15 -0.18
CA GLU A 79 -9.05 3.29 1.22
C GLU A 79 -7.91 3.80 2.12
N PHE A 80 -6.68 3.39 1.80
CA PHE A 80 -5.46 3.96 2.38
C PHE A 80 -4.25 3.72 1.48
N MET A 81 -3.20 4.49 1.74
CA MET A 81 -1.85 4.22 1.26
C MET A 81 -0.92 4.07 2.46
N ALA A 82 0.03 3.13 2.40
CA ALA A 82 0.90 2.84 3.52
C ALA A 82 2.33 2.46 3.13
N PHE A 83 3.24 2.59 4.10
CA PHE A 83 4.50 1.87 4.14
C PHE A 83 4.47 0.87 5.28
N ILE A 84 4.76 -0.40 5.00
CA ILE A 84 5.13 -1.38 6.03
C ILE A 84 6.65 -1.33 6.19
N VAL A 85 7.12 -1.13 7.42
CA VAL A 85 8.55 -0.97 7.71
C VAL A 85 9.09 -2.07 8.62
N GLY A 86 10.27 -2.59 8.30
CA GLY A 86 10.92 -3.63 9.12
C GLY A 86 11.34 -3.13 10.51
N ARG A 87 11.85 -1.90 10.58
CA ARG A 87 12.24 -1.21 11.81
C ARG A 87 11.50 0.12 11.94
N GLY A 88 10.86 0.34 13.09
CA GLY A 88 10.21 1.58 13.45
C GLY A 88 9.55 1.39 14.82
N ASP A 89 9.59 2.41 15.66
CA ASP A 89 9.18 2.25 17.07
C ASP A 89 7.67 2.41 17.24
N ILE A 90 7.03 3.23 16.40
CA ILE A 90 5.60 3.51 16.45
C ILE A 90 4.97 3.50 15.06
N ALA A 91 3.70 3.14 15.00
CA ALA A 91 2.87 3.45 13.83
C ALA A 91 2.45 4.92 13.89
N TYR A 92 2.49 5.60 12.75
CA TYR A 92 2.08 6.98 12.63
C TYR A 92 1.49 7.28 11.25
N ARG A 93 0.79 8.41 11.17
CA ARG A 93 0.26 8.96 9.92
C ARG A 93 1.07 10.21 9.57
N ARG A 94 1.55 10.29 8.33
CA ARG A 94 2.20 11.48 7.78
C ARG A 94 1.16 12.55 7.43
N ASP A 95 1.60 13.79 7.26
CA ASP A 95 0.73 14.93 6.93
C ASP A 95 0.00 14.74 5.58
N ASP A 96 0.58 13.97 4.66
CA ASP A 96 -0.01 13.59 3.37
C ASP A 96 -1.00 12.40 3.46
N GLY A 97 -1.32 11.95 4.67
CA GLY A 97 -2.26 10.86 4.94
C GLY A 97 -1.68 9.46 4.82
N ILE A 98 -0.44 9.29 4.36
CA ILE A 98 0.20 7.97 4.25
C ILE A 98 0.48 7.40 5.63
N LEU A 99 0.11 6.14 5.83
CA LEU A 99 0.39 5.40 7.06
C LEU A 99 1.81 4.83 7.03
N VAL A 100 2.54 4.91 8.14
CA VAL A 100 3.81 4.20 8.33
C VAL A 100 3.62 3.20 9.45
N LEU A 101 3.73 1.92 9.12
CA LEU A 101 3.32 0.80 9.95
C LEU A 101 4.52 -0.14 10.17
N PRO A 102 5.15 -0.15 11.36
CA PRO A 102 6.13 -1.17 11.68
C PRO A 102 5.55 -2.58 11.54
N ILE A 103 6.31 -3.54 11.01
CA ILE A 103 5.83 -4.91 10.83
C ILE A 103 5.38 -5.54 12.15
N ALA A 104 5.93 -5.10 13.27
CA ALA A 104 5.52 -5.49 14.62
C ALA A 104 4.07 -5.12 14.97
N THR A 105 3.43 -4.20 14.24
CA THR A 105 2.01 -3.86 14.42
C THR A 105 1.09 -4.82 13.67
N LEU A 106 1.61 -5.72 12.84
CA LEU A 106 0.85 -6.82 12.26
C LEU A 106 0.79 -7.94 13.30
N GLY A 107 -0.21 -7.88 14.17
CA GLY A 107 -0.43 -8.87 15.23
C GLY A 107 -1.27 -10.06 14.75
N ALA A 108 -0.84 -11.27 15.10
CA ALA A 108 -1.71 -12.44 15.18
C ALA A 108 -2.26 -12.56 16.61
#